data_AF-A0A7S3HF28-F1
#
_entry.id   AF-A0A7S3HF28-F1
#
_cell.length_a   1.000
_cell.length_b   1.000
_cell.length_c   1.000
_cell.angle_alpha   90.00
_cell.angle_beta   90.00
_cell.angle_gamma   90.00
#
_symmetry.space_group_name_H-M   'P 1'
#
loop_
_entity.id
_entity.type
_entity.pdbx_description
1 polymer ?
#
loop_
_entity_poly.entity_id
_entity_poly.type
_entity_poly.pdbx_seq_one_letter_code
_entity_poly.pdbx_strand_id
1 'polypeptide(L)'
;ILSKELEIMGIRLNRTAPGIYYKKKATGGIKFNATCALTQLGDVPQETVTRILSGYRIHNAEILFREDCGVDDVIDVIEGNRKYVRCLYVYNKIDTLSLEEVDALARLPDSVVISIYMDLNIEYLLQKMWQYMGLIRVYTKRKGQAPDLSDPIVLTAQRHGLTVESACKTISKEFLPIFNFAYVWGRSTKFNPQRVGMSHKLVDEDVIQIVLKTLVQQKQSKDYAARVAAA
;
A
#
# COMPACT_ATOMS: atom_id res chain seq x y z
N ILE A 1 -20.50 1.18 16.93
CA ILE A 1 -20.47 2.66 17.08
C ILE A 1 -19.16 3.20 16.53
N LEU A 2 -18.02 2.77 17.07
CA LEU A 2 -16.68 3.14 16.57
C LEU A 2 -16.47 2.93 15.07
N SER A 3 -16.88 1.77 14.52
CA SER A 3 -16.77 1.50 13.08
C SER A 3 -17.55 2.51 12.22
N LYS A 4 -18.79 2.82 12.62
CA LYS A 4 -19.64 3.80 11.93
C LYS A 4 -19.06 5.21 11.98
N GLU A 5 -18.52 5.63 13.13
CA GLU A 5 -17.88 6.95 13.26
C GLU A 5 -16.64 7.07 12.37
N LEU A 6 -15.80 6.03 12.34
CA LEU A 6 -14.62 5.99 11.47
C LEU A 6 -14.99 5.99 9.99
N GLU A 7 -16.06 5.27 9.62
CA GLU A 7 -16.59 5.25 8.25
C GLU A 7 -17.12 6.62 7.81
N ILE A 8 -17.78 7.36 8.70
CA ILE A 8 -18.25 8.72 8.43
C ILE A 8 -17.07 9.67 8.23
N MET A 9 -15.97 9.47 8.97
CA MET A 9 -14.73 10.25 8.81
C MET A 9 -13.92 9.87 7.56
N GLY A 10 -14.43 8.95 6.74
CA GLY A 10 -13.79 8.53 5.49
C GLY A 10 -12.65 7.52 5.67
N ILE A 11 -12.60 6.84 6.81
CA ILE A 11 -11.68 5.72 7.05
C ILE A 11 -12.41 4.41 6.74
N ARG A 12 -11.85 3.62 5.84
CA ARG A 12 -12.35 2.26 5.52
C ARG A 12 -11.45 1.24 6.20
N LEU A 13 -12.03 0.46 7.11
CA LEU A 13 -11.34 -0.54 7.91
C LEU A 13 -11.28 -1.88 7.17
N ASN A 14 -10.09 -2.49 7.09
CA ASN A 14 -9.85 -3.83 6.52
C ASN A 14 -10.37 -4.03 5.08
N ARG A 15 -10.51 -2.95 4.31
CA ARG A 15 -10.87 -2.99 2.89
C ARG A 15 -9.72 -2.54 2.02
N THR A 16 -9.62 -3.10 0.82
CA THR A 16 -8.75 -2.60 -0.23
C THR A 16 -9.48 -1.53 -1.04
N ALA A 17 -8.71 -0.67 -1.72
CA ALA A 17 -9.30 0.30 -2.64
C ALA A 17 -10.04 -0.44 -3.76
N PRO A 18 -11.28 -0.06 -4.07
CA PRO A 18 -12.10 -0.77 -5.04
C PRO A 18 -11.52 -0.61 -6.46
N GLY A 19 -11.68 -1.64 -7.26
CA GLY A 19 -11.22 -1.79 -8.64
C GLY A 19 -11.98 -0.92 -9.66
N ILE A 20 -12.38 0.28 -9.28
CA ILE A 20 -13.12 1.21 -10.14
C ILE A 20 -12.14 2.20 -10.77
N TYR A 21 -12.11 2.25 -12.10
CA TYR A 21 -11.39 3.28 -12.82
C TYR A 21 -12.33 4.43 -13.17
N TYR A 22 -12.05 5.60 -12.61
CA TYR A 22 -12.80 6.83 -12.81
C TYR A 22 -11.95 7.88 -13.52
N LYS A 23 -12.46 8.45 -14.62
CA LYS A 23 -11.84 9.57 -15.33
C LYS A 23 -12.88 10.61 -15.73
N LYS A 24 -12.78 11.82 -15.18
CA LYS A 24 -13.61 12.97 -15.59
C LYS A 24 -13.23 13.42 -17.01
N LYS A 25 -14.22 13.67 -17.86
CA LYS A 25 -14.05 14.18 -19.24
C LYS A 25 -14.66 15.57 -19.36
N ALA A 26 -14.20 16.36 -20.33
CA ALA A 26 -14.77 17.68 -20.59
C ALA A 26 -16.13 17.59 -21.32
N THR A 27 -16.26 16.64 -22.24
CA THR A 27 -17.44 16.38 -23.07
C THR A 27 -17.64 14.87 -23.28
N GLY A 28 -18.84 14.46 -23.69
CA GLY A 28 -19.12 13.07 -24.11
C GLY A 28 -20.00 12.24 -23.17
N GLY A 29 -20.70 12.87 -22.23
CA GLY A 29 -21.64 12.21 -21.33
C GLY A 29 -20.97 11.23 -20.35
N ILE A 30 -21.80 10.38 -19.74
CA ILE A 30 -21.35 9.34 -18.82
C ILE A 30 -21.15 8.04 -19.62
N LYS A 31 -19.90 7.61 -19.76
CA LYS A 31 -19.55 6.31 -20.33
C LYS A 31 -19.39 5.30 -19.20
N PHE A 32 -20.27 4.31 -19.19
CA PHE A 32 -20.29 3.24 -18.21
C PHE A 32 -19.83 1.94 -18.87
N ASN A 33 -18.77 1.33 -18.33
CA ASN A 33 -18.30 0.01 -18.73
C ASN A 33 -18.20 -0.88 -17.48
N ALA A 34 -18.68 -2.12 -17.57
CA ALA A 34 -18.55 -3.10 -16.50
C ALA A 34 -17.97 -4.40 -17.05
N THR A 35 -16.96 -4.95 -16.37
CA THR A 35 -16.37 -6.25 -16.70
C THR A 35 -17.06 -7.41 -15.95
N CYS A 36 -17.79 -7.10 -14.88
CA CYS A 36 -18.49 -8.09 -14.02
C CYS A 36 -19.98 -7.76 -13.90
N ALA A 37 -20.79 -8.75 -13.49
CA ALA A 37 -22.17 -8.53 -13.11
C ALA A 37 -22.21 -7.75 -11.79
N LEU A 38 -22.86 -6.59 -11.80
CA LEU A 38 -22.93 -5.68 -10.66
C LEU A 38 -24.21 -5.98 -9.87
N THR A 39 -24.13 -6.87 -8.89
CA THR A 39 -25.30 -7.26 -8.09
C THR A 39 -25.59 -6.28 -6.97
N GLN A 40 -24.57 -5.55 -6.51
CA GLN A 40 -24.68 -4.62 -5.38
C GLN A 40 -25.19 -3.22 -5.76
N LEU A 41 -25.26 -2.90 -7.06
CA LEU A 41 -25.75 -1.62 -7.57
C LEU A 41 -27.25 -1.63 -7.95
N GLY A 42 -27.93 -2.76 -7.72
CA GLY A 42 -29.35 -2.98 -8.02
C GLY A 42 -29.62 -3.42 -9.46
N ASP A 43 -30.89 -3.43 -9.84
CA ASP A 43 -31.36 -3.96 -11.14
C ASP A 43 -30.89 -3.13 -12.35
N VAL A 44 -30.61 -1.83 -12.16
CA VAL A 44 -30.15 -0.91 -13.23
C VAL A 44 -28.92 -0.10 -12.78
N PRO A 45 -27.71 -0.70 -12.83
CA PRO A 45 -26.50 -0.09 -12.29
C PRO A 45 -26.12 1.23 -12.97
N GLN A 46 -26.44 1.39 -14.26
CA GLN A 46 -26.12 2.59 -15.03
C GLN A 46 -26.93 3.83 -14.57
N GLU A 47 -28.19 3.66 -14.20
CA GLU A 47 -29.04 4.75 -13.72
C GLU A 47 -28.60 5.19 -12.31
N THR A 48 -28.32 4.23 -11.43
CA THR A 48 -27.80 4.49 -10.08
C THR A 48 -26.52 5.32 -10.12
N VAL A 49 -25.55 4.92 -10.95
CA VAL A 49 -24.28 5.65 -11.11
C VAL A 49 -24.50 7.04 -11.72
N THR A 50 -25.42 7.16 -12.67
CA THR A 50 -25.78 8.46 -13.28
C THR A 50 -26.39 9.41 -12.25
N ARG A 51 -27.26 8.91 -11.37
CA ARG A 51 -27.86 9.69 -10.28
C ARG A 51 -26.81 10.17 -9.28
N ILE A 52 -25.88 9.30 -8.88
CA ILE A 52 -24.76 9.66 -7.99
C ILE A 52 -23.91 10.75 -8.63
N LEU A 53 -23.47 10.57 -9.87
CA LEU A 53 -22.65 11.55 -10.60
C LEU A 53 -23.35 12.89 -10.77
N SER A 54 -24.66 12.89 -11.05
CA SER A 54 -25.47 14.10 -11.12
C SER A 54 -25.52 14.85 -9.78
N GLY A 55 -25.62 14.13 -8.65
CA GLY A 55 -25.53 14.70 -7.31
C GLY A 55 -24.21 15.43 -7.03
N TYR A 56 -23.10 14.90 -7.55
CA TYR A 56 -21.77 15.54 -7.48
C TYR A 56 -21.52 16.59 -8.59
N ARG A 57 -22.54 16.97 -9.36
CA ARG A 57 -22.46 17.92 -10.50
C ARG A 57 -21.45 17.49 -11.58
N ILE A 58 -21.32 16.18 -11.80
CA ILE A 58 -20.45 15.60 -12.83
C ILE A 58 -21.33 15.05 -13.95
N HIS A 59 -21.37 15.73 -15.09
CA HIS A 59 -22.16 15.30 -16.26
C HIS A 59 -21.36 14.50 -17.29
N ASN A 60 -20.03 14.58 -17.23
CA ASN A 60 -19.12 13.95 -18.21
C ASN A 60 -18.03 13.14 -17.49
N ALA A 61 -18.12 11.82 -17.56
CA ALA A 61 -17.17 10.91 -16.91
C ALA A 61 -17.11 9.56 -17.61
N GLU A 62 -15.98 8.89 -17.48
CA GLU A 62 -15.79 7.50 -17.86
C GLU A 62 -15.55 6.67 -16.60
N ILE A 63 -16.38 5.66 -16.38
CA ILE A 63 -16.30 4.76 -15.25
C ILE A 63 -16.20 3.33 -15.77
N LEU A 64 -15.20 2.61 -15.28
CA LEU A 64 -14.99 1.20 -15.56
C LEU A 64 -14.97 0.41 -14.25
N PHE A 65 -15.88 -0.54 -14.12
CA PHE A 65 -15.95 -1.47 -12.99
C PHE A 65 -15.22 -2.77 -13.33
N ARG A 66 -14.23 -3.15 -12.51
CA ARG A 66 -13.50 -4.43 -12.64
C ARG A 66 -13.93 -5.50 -11.64
N GLU A 67 -14.74 -5.13 -10.66
CA GLU A 67 -15.26 -6.01 -9.61
C GLU A 67 -16.67 -5.58 -9.22
N ASP A 68 -17.39 -6.42 -8.48
CA ASP A 68 -18.71 -6.08 -7.96
C ASP A 68 -18.57 -5.05 -6.83
N CYS A 69 -19.11 -3.85 -7.06
CA CYS A 69 -18.94 -2.70 -6.18
C CYS A 69 -20.31 -2.18 -5.74
N GLY A 70 -20.41 -1.71 -4.50
CA GLY A 70 -21.62 -1.05 -3.98
C GLY A 70 -21.69 0.44 -4.33
N VAL A 71 -22.78 1.07 -3.92
CA VAL A 71 -22.98 2.53 -4.04
C VAL A 71 -21.90 3.31 -3.28
N ASP A 72 -21.56 2.86 -2.08
CA ASP A 72 -20.56 3.53 -1.22
C ASP A 72 -19.16 3.49 -1.83
N ASP A 73 -18.80 2.40 -2.53
CA ASP A 73 -17.49 2.26 -3.18
C ASP A 73 -17.35 3.24 -4.36
N VAL A 74 -18.45 3.49 -5.09
CA VAL A 74 -18.49 4.51 -6.15
C VAL A 74 -18.29 5.90 -5.56
N ILE A 75 -18.95 6.20 -4.45
CA ILE A 75 -18.79 7.47 -3.73
C ILE A 75 -17.34 7.63 -3.26
N ASP A 76 -16.74 6.58 -2.71
CA ASP A 76 -15.38 6.60 -2.19
C ASP A 76 -14.34 6.92 -3.29
N VAL A 77 -14.54 6.42 -4.51
CA VAL A 77 -13.66 6.71 -5.65
C VAL A 77 -13.87 8.11 -6.21
N ILE A 78 -15.12 8.61 -6.20
CA ILE A 78 -15.41 9.99 -6.64
C ILE A 78 -14.79 11.01 -5.68
N GLU A 79 -14.87 10.77 -4.37
CA GLU A 79 -14.33 11.70 -3.39
C GLU A 79 -12.80 11.65 -3.28
N GLY A 80 -12.18 10.48 -3.48
CA GLY A 80 -10.71 10.33 -3.54
C GLY A 80 -9.95 10.67 -2.26
N ASN A 81 -10.61 11.16 -1.21
CA ASN A 81 -10.02 11.51 0.10
C ASN A 81 -10.14 10.38 1.14
N ARG A 82 -10.50 9.17 0.71
CA ARG A 82 -10.68 8.02 1.61
C ARG A 82 -9.35 7.35 1.94
N LYS A 83 -9.19 6.95 3.20
CA LYS A 83 -8.02 6.19 3.66
C LYS A 83 -8.42 4.76 3.98
N TYR A 84 -7.75 3.82 3.32
CA TYR A 84 -7.91 2.39 3.54
C TYR A 84 -6.87 1.94 4.57
N VAL A 85 -7.33 1.58 5.76
CA VAL A 85 -6.47 1.28 6.91
C VAL A 85 -6.78 -0.13 7.40
N ARG A 86 -5.72 -0.90 7.65
CA ARG A 86 -5.83 -2.20 8.33
C ARG A 86 -6.04 -1.97 9.83
N CYS A 87 -7.02 -2.65 10.39
CA CYS A 87 -7.44 -2.57 11.78
C CYS A 87 -7.39 -3.97 12.39
N LEU A 88 -6.82 -4.05 13.60
CA LEU A 88 -6.78 -5.26 14.41
C LEU A 88 -7.72 -5.06 15.60
N TYR A 89 -8.72 -5.92 15.75
CA TYR A 89 -9.65 -5.88 16.87
C TYR A 89 -9.03 -6.60 18.05
N VAL A 90 -8.77 -5.86 19.14
CA VAL A 90 -8.13 -6.40 20.33
C VAL A 90 -9.17 -6.55 21.44
N TYR A 91 -9.46 -7.79 21.82
CA TYR A 91 -10.37 -8.14 22.91
C TYR A 91 -9.57 -8.34 24.20
N ASN A 92 -9.69 -7.40 25.13
CA ASN A 92 -9.04 -7.49 26.43
C ASN A 92 -9.95 -8.17 27.47
N LYS A 93 -9.36 -8.64 28.57
CA LYS A 93 -10.01 -9.29 29.72
C LYS A 93 -10.50 -10.72 29.46
N ILE A 94 -9.68 -11.56 28.82
CA ILE A 94 -10.02 -12.98 28.64
C ILE A 94 -10.09 -13.77 29.96
N ASP A 95 -9.55 -13.23 31.05
CA ASP A 95 -9.59 -13.81 32.39
C ASP A 95 -10.99 -13.96 32.97
N THR A 96 -11.97 -13.18 32.50
CA THR A 96 -13.36 -13.27 32.95
C THR A 96 -14.23 -14.18 32.09
N LEU A 97 -13.70 -14.70 30.99
CA LEU A 97 -14.43 -15.47 29.98
C LEU A 97 -14.12 -16.96 30.09
N SER A 98 -15.06 -17.78 29.65
CA SER A 98 -14.85 -19.22 29.51
C SER A 98 -13.94 -19.54 28.31
N LEU A 99 -13.28 -20.70 28.34
CA LEU A 99 -12.37 -21.11 27.25
C LEU A 99 -13.09 -21.20 25.89
N GLU A 100 -14.37 -21.60 25.89
CA GLU A 100 -15.21 -21.71 24.68
C GLU A 100 -15.48 -20.34 24.06
N GLU A 101 -15.76 -19.32 24.88
CA GLU A 101 -15.97 -17.95 24.42
C GLU A 101 -14.67 -17.33 23.90
N VAL A 102 -13.55 -17.59 24.57
CA VAL A 102 -12.22 -17.13 24.10
C VAL A 102 -11.88 -17.74 22.74
N ASP A 103 -12.14 -19.02 22.55
CA ASP A 103 -11.91 -19.72 21.28
C ASP A 103 -12.87 -19.23 20.16
N ALA A 104 -14.12 -18.93 20.50
CA ALA A 104 -15.05 -18.29 19.57
C ALA A 104 -14.57 -16.89 19.13
N LEU A 105 -14.10 -16.07 20.08
CA LEU A 105 -13.56 -14.74 19.79
C LEU A 105 -12.27 -14.81 18.96
N ALA A 106 -11.37 -15.75 19.27
CA ALA A 106 -10.10 -15.93 18.55
C ALA A 106 -10.29 -16.36 17.08
N ARG A 107 -11.42 -16.97 16.74
CA ARG A 107 -11.76 -17.36 15.37
C ARG A 107 -12.36 -16.23 14.52
N LEU A 108 -12.69 -15.09 15.13
CA LEU A 108 -13.19 -13.94 14.37
C LEU A 108 -12.11 -13.36 13.46
N PRO A 109 -12.47 -12.85 12.27
CA PRO A 109 -11.50 -12.24 11.38
C PRO A 109 -10.88 -10.98 12.01
N ASP A 110 -9.59 -10.79 11.77
CA ASP A 110 -8.81 -9.64 12.27
C ASP A 110 -8.90 -9.42 13.78
N SER A 111 -9.04 -10.49 14.56
CA SER A 111 -9.18 -10.43 16.01
C SER A 111 -7.97 -10.98 16.76
N VAL A 112 -7.67 -10.40 17.92
CA VAL A 112 -6.70 -10.90 18.89
C VAL A 112 -7.28 -10.77 20.27
N VAL A 113 -7.21 -11.84 21.04
CA VAL A 113 -7.68 -11.91 22.43
C VAL A 113 -6.49 -11.75 23.37
N ILE A 114 -6.57 -10.92 24.41
CA ILE A 114 -5.48 -10.65 25.35
C ILE A 114 -5.99 -10.55 26.80
N SER A 115 -5.11 -10.81 27.77
CA SER A 115 -5.32 -10.37 29.16
C SER A 115 -4.08 -9.64 29.64
N ILE A 116 -4.24 -8.34 29.92
CA ILE A 116 -3.15 -7.50 30.44
C ILE A 116 -2.81 -7.87 31.89
N TYR A 117 -3.81 -8.27 32.68
CA TYR A 117 -3.61 -8.60 34.10
C TYR A 117 -2.76 -9.87 34.28
N MET A 118 -3.03 -10.88 33.45
CA MET A 118 -2.30 -12.16 33.48
C MET A 118 -1.11 -12.20 32.52
N ASP A 119 -0.80 -11.09 31.84
CA ASP A 119 0.22 -11.00 30.80
C ASP A 119 0.09 -12.09 29.71
N LEU A 120 -1.15 -12.36 29.31
CA LEU A 120 -1.46 -13.40 28.33
C LEU A 120 -1.60 -12.81 26.93
N ASN A 121 -0.94 -13.47 25.97
CA ASN A 121 -1.06 -13.24 24.53
C ASN A 121 -0.56 -11.88 24.03
N ILE A 122 0.22 -11.15 24.84
CA ILE A 122 0.81 -9.85 24.46
C ILE A 122 1.88 -10.02 23.36
N GLU A 123 2.70 -11.07 23.46
CA GLU A 123 3.71 -11.36 22.43
C GLU A 123 3.07 -11.65 21.07
N TYR A 124 1.97 -12.41 21.06
CA TYR A 124 1.20 -12.69 19.86
C TYR A 124 0.56 -11.43 19.28
N LEU A 125 0.04 -10.53 20.14
CA LEU A 125 -0.43 -9.22 19.70
C LEU A 125 0.67 -8.44 18.99
N LEU A 126 1.90 -8.41 19.54
CA LEU A 126 3.03 -7.73 18.92
C LEU A 126 3.40 -8.33 17.55
N GLN A 127 3.42 -9.66 17.44
CA GLN A 127 3.67 -10.36 16.18
C GLN A 127 2.58 -10.06 15.15
N LYS A 128 1.31 -10.05 15.55
CA LYS A 128 0.20 -9.68 14.67
C LYS A 128 0.27 -8.22 14.25
N MET A 129 0.59 -7.30 15.16
CA MET A 129 0.80 -5.90 14.82
C MET A 129 1.88 -5.75 13.74
N TRP A 130 3.02 -6.43 13.88
CA TRP A 130 4.08 -6.42 12.88
C TRP A 130 3.59 -6.89 11.49
N GLN A 131 2.85 -8.00 11.44
CA GLN A 131 2.24 -8.51 10.20
C GLN A 131 1.26 -7.49 9.58
N TYR A 132 0.41 -6.87 10.42
CA TYR A 132 -0.58 -5.88 9.98
C TYR A 132 0.03 -4.55 9.56
N MET A 133 1.21 -4.18 10.05
CA MET A 133 1.92 -3.02 9.54
C MET A 133 2.44 -3.25 8.11
N GLY A 134 2.67 -4.51 7.70
CA GLY A 134 3.15 -4.87 6.36
C GLY A 134 4.44 -4.15 5.99
N LEU A 135 5.33 -4.02 6.97
CA LEU A 135 6.65 -3.43 6.80
C LEU A 135 7.56 -4.45 6.11
N ILE A 136 8.45 -3.96 5.26
CA ILE A 136 9.57 -4.75 4.76
C ILE A 136 10.86 -4.14 5.27
N ARG A 137 11.79 -4.99 5.70
CA ARG A 137 13.15 -4.63 6.11
C ARG A 137 14.07 -4.91 4.94
N VAL A 138 14.80 -3.90 4.52
CA VAL A 138 15.79 -4.01 3.44
C VAL A 138 17.15 -3.63 4.01
N TYR A 139 18.11 -4.53 3.91
CA TYR A 139 19.45 -4.34 4.45
C TYR A 139 20.35 -3.70 3.41
N THR A 140 21.20 -2.76 3.83
CA THR A 140 22.13 -2.12 2.91
C THR A 140 23.49 -2.82 2.91
N LYS A 141 24.12 -2.84 1.74
CA LYS A 141 25.47 -3.37 1.56
C LYS A 141 26.33 -2.38 0.83
N ARG A 142 27.50 -2.05 1.41
CA ARG A 142 28.52 -1.24 0.75
C ARG A 142 29.42 -2.12 -0.13
N LYS A 143 29.96 -1.55 -1.20
CA LYS A 143 30.87 -2.26 -2.10
C LYS A 143 32.11 -2.73 -1.33
N GLY A 144 32.38 -4.03 -1.40
CA GLY A 144 33.54 -4.64 -0.72
C GLY A 144 33.37 -4.89 0.78
N GLN A 145 32.20 -4.62 1.34
CA GLN A 145 31.87 -4.89 2.74
C GLN A 145 30.75 -5.92 2.85
N ALA A 146 30.66 -6.55 4.02
CA ALA A 146 29.51 -7.37 4.40
C ALA A 146 28.25 -6.49 4.49
N PRO A 147 27.06 -7.07 4.28
CA PRO A 147 25.80 -6.36 4.52
C PRO A 147 25.67 -5.97 6.00
N ASP A 148 25.13 -4.78 6.25
CA ASP A 148 24.76 -4.37 7.61
C ASP A 148 23.39 -4.94 7.95
N LEU A 149 23.34 -5.80 8.98
CA LEU A 149 22.13 -6.45 9.46
C LEU A 149 21.55 -5.76 10.71
N SER A 150 22.22 -4.73 11.23
CA SER A 150 21.81 -4.03 12.44
C SER A 150 20.81 -2.91 12.16
N ASP A 151 21.00 -2.19 11.05
CA ASP A 151 20.16 -1.04 10.68
C ASP A 151 19.45 -1.27 9.32
N PRO A 152 18.25 -1.90 9.34
CA PRO A 152 17.46 -2.09 8.14
C PRO A 152 16.71 -0.82 7.73
N ILE A 153 16.62 -0.60 6.42
CA ILE A 153 15.69 0.36 5.86
C ILE A 153 14.29 -0.25 5.91
N VAL A 154 13.39 0.43 6.62
CA VAL A 154 11.99 0.01 6.71
C VAL A 154 11.18 0.70 5.61
N LEU A 155 10.57 -0.10 4.72
CA LEU A 155 9.69 0.39 3.67
C LEU A 155 8.25 -0.08 3.89
N THR A 156 7.30 0.66 3.34
CA THR A 156 5.86 0.37 3.46
C THR A 156 5.15 0.67 2.15
N ALA A 157 4.23 -0.21 1.75
CA ALA A 157 3.48 -0.07 0.51
C ALA A 157 2.69 1.25 0.41
N GLN A 158 2.16 1.75 1.53
CA GLN A 158 1.31 2.94 1.57
C GLN A 158 2.06 4.29 1.44
N ARG A 159 3.35 4.36 1.81
CA ARG A 159 4.08 5.64 1.84
C ARG A 159 4.81 5.93 0.53
N HIS A 160 5.78 5.09 0.21
CA HIS A 160 6.67 5.32 -0.94
C HIS A 160 6.68 4.14 -1.90
N GLY A 161 5.91 3.09 -1.62
CA GLY A 161 5.97 1.82 -2.33
C GLY A 161 7.07 0.91 -1.80
N LEU A 162 7.21 -0.25 -2.44
CA LEU A 162 8.17 -1.30 -2.08
C LEU A 162 9.28 -1.42 -3.13
N THR A 163 9.61 -0.33 -3.84
CA THR A 163 10.56 -0.41 -4.95
C THR A 163 11.97 0.03 -4.54
N VAL A 164 12.96 -0.31 -5.37
CA VAL A 164 14.34 0.20 -5.22
C VAL A 164 14.37 1.73 -5.23
N GLU A 165 13.50 2.39 -6.00
CA GLU A 165 13.36 3.85 -5.97
C GLU A 165 12.98 4.37 -4.58
N SER A 166 12.03 3.70 -3.92
CA SER A 166 11.59 4.02 -2.56
C SER A 166 12.74 3.86 -1.57
N ALA A 167 13.51 2.77 -1.69
CA ALA A 167 14.70 2.55 -0.87
C ALA A 167 15.72 3.68 -1.03
N CYS A 168 16.03 4.07 -2.27
CA CYS A 168 16.93 5.18 -2.56
C CYS A 168 16.43 6.51 -1.95
N LYS A 169 15.13 6.82 -2.08
CA LYS A 169 14.53 8.04 -1.50
C LYS A 169 14.66 8.10 0.02
N THR A 170 14.51 6.96 0.70
CA THR A 170 14.64 6.87 2.16
C THR A 170 16.08 7.12 2.61
N ILE A 171 17.08 6.67 1.84
CA ILE A 171 18.49 6.92 2.16
C ILE A 171 18.89 8.37 1.84
N SER A 172 18.71 8.78 0.59
CA SER A 172 18.97 10.16 0.16
C SER A 172 18.25 10.46 -1.16
N LYS A 173 17.55 11.60 -1.22
CA LYS A 173 16.88 12.08 -2.44
C LYS A 173 17.87 12.34 -3.58
N GLU A 174 19.14 12.62 -3.26
CA GLU A 174 20.20 12.86 -4.25
C GLU A 174 20.60 11.59 -5.00
N PHE A 175 20.26 10.39 -4.54
CA PHE A 175 20.65 9.16 -5.22
C PHE A 175 19.84 8.87 -6.48
N LEU A 176 18.59 9.31 -6.55
CA LEU A 176 17.74 9.12 -7.74
C LEU A 176 18.40 9.66 -9.02
N PRO A 177 18.85 10.94 -9.06
CA PRO A 177 19.43 11.49 -10.28
C PRO A 177 20.70 10.75 -10.75
N ILE A 178 21.53 10.29 -9.82
CA ILE A 178 22.83 9.67 -10.12
C ILE A 178 22.79 8.15 -10.07
N PHE A 179 21.63 7.52 -9.91
CA PHE A 179 21.48 6.08 -9.89
C PHE A 179 21.89 5.46 -11.24
N ASN A 180 22.66 4.37 -11.20
CA ASN A 180 22.97 3.56 -12.37
C ASN A 180 22.18 2.25 -12.36
N PHE A 181 22.39 1.43 -11.32
CA PHE A 181 21.68 0.17 -11.07
C PHE A 181 21.86 -0.24 -9.61
N ALA A 182 21.11 -1.24 -9.15
CA ALA A 182 21.32 -1.87 -7.86
C ALA A 182 21.60 -3.37 -8.04
N TYR A 183 22.38 -3.94 -7.13
CA TYR A 183 22.41 -5.38 -6.91
C TYR A 183 21.50 -5.73 -5.75
N VAL A 184 20.69 -6.75 -5.94
CA VAL A 184 19.83 -7.28 -4.89
C VAL A 184 20.19 -8.75 -4.65
N TRP A 185 20.25 -9.12 -3.38
CA TRP A 185 20.30 -10.50 -2.91
C TRP A 185 19.04 -10.76 -2.10
N GLY A 186 18.30 -11.81 -2.42
CA GLY A 186 17.14 -12.20 -1.62
C GLY A 186 16.08 -12.89 -2.43
N ARG A 187 14.86 -12.89 -1.90
CA ARG A 187 13.72 -13.61 -2.47
C ARG A 187 13.05 -12.85 -3.61
N SER A 188 13.29 -11.54 -3.72
CA SER A 188 12.74 -10.75 -4.84
C SER A 188 13.41 -11.03 -6.18
N THR A 189 14.62 -11.60 -6.18
CA THR A 189 15.42 -11.86 -7.37
C THR A 189 15.48 -13.34 -7.69
N LYS A 190 15.54 -13.68 -8.98
CA LYS A 190 15.67 -15.08 -9.42
C LYS A 190 17.08 -15.61 -9.25
N PHE A 191 18.07 -14.73 -9.32
CA PHE A 191 19.49 -15.05 -9.18
C PHE A 191 20.11 -14.17 -8.09
N ASN A 192 21.09 -14.69 -7.36
CA ASN A 192 21.75 -13.98 -6.27
C ASN A 192 23.26 -13.78 -6.57
N PRO A 193 23.75 -12.54 -6.77
CA PRO A 193 23.01 -11.29 -6.95
C PRO A 193 22.41 -11.12 -8.36
N GLN A 194 21.31 -10.38 -8.45
CA GLN A 194 20.75 -9.91 -9.72
C GLN A 194 20.88 -8.39 -9.84
N ARG A 195 21.23 -7.91 -11.04
CA ARG A 195 21.22 -6.49 -11.39
C ARG A 195 19.80 -6.04 -11.66
N VAL A 196 19.32 -5.04 -10.92
CA VAL A 196 17.96 -4.53 -10.99
C VAL A 196 17.92 -3.02 -11.23
N GLY A 197 16.80 -2.56 -11.80
CA GLY A 197 16.50 -1.14 -11.99
C GLY A 197 15.65 -0.56 -10.85
N MET A 198 15.27 0.71 -10.97
CA MET A 198 14.49 1.43 -9.95
C MET A 198 13.08 0.86 -9.72
N SER A 199 12.47 0.29 -10.76
CA SER A 199 11.10 -0.26 -10.71
C SER A 199 11.00 -1.63 -10.06
N HIS A 200 12.13 -2.26 -9.72
CA HIS A 200 12.15 -3.58 -9.09
C HIS A 200 11.51 -3.52 -7.70
N LYS A 201 10.62 -4.48 -7.41
CA LYS A 201 9.94 -4.61 -6.12
C LYS A 201 10.80 -5.44 -5.17
N LEU A 202 11.09 -4.87 -4.00
CA LEU A 202 11.82 -5.49 -2.92
C LEU A 202 10.86 -6.29 -2.01
N VAL A 203 11.42 -7.31 -1.36
CA VAL A 203 10.73 -8.19 -0.41
C VAL A 203 11.42 -8.09 0.95
N ASP A 204 10.73 -8.49 2.03
CA ASP A 204 11.31 -8.50 3.38
C ASP A 204 12.58 -9.35 3.44
N GLU A 205 13.59 -8.78 4.09
CA GLU A 205 14.95 -9.31 4.28
C GLU A 205 15.85 -9.29 3.03
N ASP A 206 15.46 -8.58 1.98
CA ASP A 206 16.35 -8.36 0.84
C ASP A 206 17.56 -7.50 1.24
N VAL A 207 18.72 -7.81 0.66
CA VAL A 207 19.94 -7.01 0.76
C VAL A 207 20.13 -6.23 -0.53
N ILE A 208 20.37 -4.92 -0.43
CA ILE A 208 20.59 -4.04 -1.57
C ILE A 208 21.97 -3.38 -1.54
N GLN A 209 22.64 -3.37 -2.69
CA GLN A 209 23.83 -2.57 -2.94
C GLN A 209 23.54 -1.60 -4.10
N ILE A 210 23.50 -0.31 -3.79
CA ILE A 210 23.26 0.74 -4.78
C ILE A 210 24.57 1.09 -5.49
N VAL A 211 24.54 1.13 -6.82
CA VAL A 211 25.67 1.58 -7.64
C VAL A 211 25.27 2.89 -8.33
N LEU A 212 26.00 3.95 -7.97
CA LEU A 212 25.83 5.27 -8.54
C LEU A 212 26.67 5.43 -9.81
N LYS A 213 26.27 6.34 -10.69
CA LYS A 213 27.00 6.73 -11.90
C LYS A 213 28.28 7.45 -11.48
N THR A 214 29.40 7.06 -12.08
CA THR A 214 30.68 7.77 -11.92
C THR A 214 30.58 9.17 -12.53
N LEU A 215 31.39 10.13 -12.05
CA LEU A 215 31.44 11.51 -12.58
C LEU A 215 31.59 11.58 -14.11
N VAL A 216 32.39 10.67 -14.70
CA VAL A 216 32.55 10.57 -16.16
C VAL A 216 31.23 10.19 -16.85
N GLN A 217 30.50 9.22 -16.31
CA GLN A 217 29.20 8.78 -16.82
C GLN A 217 28.11 9.83 -16.59
N GLN A 218 28.23 10.61 -15.51
CA GLN A 218 27.33 11.74 -15.25
C GLN A 218 27.52 12.83 -16.30
N LYS A 219 28.77 13.22 -16.61
CA LYS A 219 29.09 14.22 -17.64
C LYS A 219 28.61 13.85 -19.05
N GLN A 220 28.58 12.56 -19.37
CA GLN A 220 28.07 12.03 -20.65
C GLN A 220 26.54 11.91 -20.70
N SER A 221 25.84 12.09 -19.57
CA SER A 221 24.39 11.97 -19.52
C SER A 221 23.72 13.24 -20.04
N LYS A 222 22.63 13.07 -20.81
CA LYS A 222 21.86 14.18 -21.42
C LYS A 222 21.33 15.18 -20.37
N ASP A 223 21.12 14.72 -19.13
CA ASP A 223 20.63 15.55 -18.01
C ASP A 223 21.72 16.37 -17.30
N TYR A 224 23.01 16.22 -17.65
CA TYR A 224 24.10 16.91 -16.97
C TYR A 224 23.99 18.43 -17.07
N ALA A 225 23.72 18.94 -18.28
CA ALA A 225 23.59 20.39 -18.51
C ALA A 225 22.42 21.00 -17.73
N ALA A 226 21.31 20.28 -17.60
CA ALA A 226 20.14 20.72 -16.83
C ALA A 226 20.40 20.74 -15.32
N ARG A 227 21.26 19.85 -14.80
CA ARG A 227 21.62 19.83 -13.37
C ARG A 227 22.60 20.93 -12.98
N VAL A 228 23.58 21.20 -13.82
CA VAL A 228 24.55 22.28 -13.58
C VAL A 228 23.85 23.64 -13.57
N ALA A 229 22.76 23.81 -14.33
CA ALA A 229 21.96 25.03 -14.35
C ALA A 229 20.98 25.17 -13.17
N ALA A 230 20.70 24.08 -12.43
CA ALA A 230 19.75 24.05 -11.32
C ALA A 230 20.42 24.00 -9.92
N ALA A 231 21.75 23.89 -9.87
CA ALA A 231 22.58 23.95 -8.67
C ALA A 231 23.14 25.36 -8.48
#